data_AF-A0A8F7GYL0-F1
#
_entry.id   AF-A0A8F7GYL0-F1
#
_cell.length_a   1.000
_cell.length_b   1.000
_cell.length_c   1.000
_cell.angle_alpha   90.00
_cell.angle_beta   90.00
_cell.angle_gamma   90.00
#
_symmetry.space_group_name_H-M   'P 1'
#
loop_
_entity.id
_entity.type
_entity.pdbx_description
1 polymer ?
#
loop_
_entity_poly.entity_id
_entity_poly.type
_entity_poly.pdbx_seq_one_letter_code
_entity_poly.pdbx_strand_id
1 'polypeptide(L)' 'MYKDYNMTQHTLLMETSVLIPANDISRHVNDIAETIPDTEFDEFRHHRGLI' A
#
# COMPACT_ATOMS: atom_id res chain seq x y z
N MET A 1 -21.08 -1.29 14.81
CA MET A 1 -20.95 -2.40 13.84
C MET A 1 -19.68 -2.17 13.05
N TYR A 2 -18.67 -3.01 13.24
CA TYR A 2 -17.51 -3.05 12.36
C TYR A 2 -18.03 -3.61 11.02
N LYS A 3 -18.07 -2.77 9.99
CA LYS A 3 -18.39 -3.26 8.66
C LYS A 3 -17.19 -4.09 8.23
N ASP A 4 -17.43 -5.36 7.91
CA ASP A 4 -16.46 -6.21 7.22
C ASP A 4 -16.29 -5.65 5.80
N TYR A 5 -15.64 -4.49 5.69
CA TYR A 5 -15.03 -4.08 4.45
C TYR A 5 -14.08 -5.21 4.11
N ASN A 6 -14.26 -5.80 2.92
CA ASN A 6 -13.36 -6.79 2.36
C ASN A 6 -11.99 -6.13 2.14
N MET A 7 -11.26 -5.92 3.24
CA MET A 7 -9.91 -5.38 3.32
C MET A 7 -9.00 -6.55 2.95
N THR A 8 -8.92 -6.84 1.66
CA THR A 8 -7.86 -7.70 1.15
C THR A 8 -6.55 -6.96 1.42
N GLN A 9 -5.80 -7.43 2.41
CA GLN A 9 -4.48 -6.89 2.74
C GLN A 9 -3.47 -7.57 1.81
N HIS A 10 -2.67 -6.75 1.14
CA HIS A 10 -1.55 -7.20 0.32
C HIS A 10 -0.25 -6.83 1.03
N THR A 11 0.65 -7.81 1.18
CA THR A 11 1.98 -7.58 1.73
C THR A 11 2.97 -7.46 0.58
N LEU A 12 3.56 -6.28 0.43
CA LEU A 12 4.67 -6.05 -0.48
C LEU A 12 5.99 -6.28 0.26
N LEU A 13 6.87 -7.11 -0.30
CA LEU A 13 8.22 -7.30 0.22
C LEU A 13 9.13 -6.20 -0.35
N MET A 14 9.18 -5.05 0.33
CA MET A 14 10.01 -3.92 -0.06
C MET A 14 10.81 -3.40 1.13
N GLU A 15 12.09 -3.13 0.93
CA GLU A 15 12.94 -2.47 1.92
C GLU A 15 13.03 -0.98 1.56
N THR A 16 12.51 -0.11 2.43
CA THR A 16 12.57 1.34 2.28
C THR A 16 12.90 2.01 3.61
N SER A 17 13.65 3.11 3.56
CA SER A 17 14.06 3.87 4.74
C SER A 17 13.77 5.35 4.54
N VAL A 18 13.08 5.98 5.50
CA VAL A 18 12.78 7.41 5.49
C VAL A 18 13.14 8.03 6.83
N LEU A 19 13.71 9.23 6.81
CA LEU A 19 13.93 10.02 8.01
C LEU A 19 12.63 10.75 8.35
N ILE A 20 11.99 10.37 9.46
CA ILE A 20 10.75 11.01 9.91
C ILE A 20 11.06 12.16 10.87
N PRO A 21 10.80 13.43 10.52
CA PRO A 21 10.75 14.51 11.50
C PRO A 21 9.60 14.26 12.50
N ALA A 22 9.86 14.56 13.77
CA ALA A 22 9.17 14.06 14.95
C ALA A 22 7.63 14.27 15.06
N ASN A 23 6.98 14.90 14.09
CA ASN A 23 5.62 15.40 14.24
C ASN A 23 4.59 14.93 13.22
N ASP A 24 4.94 14.13 12.21
CA ASP A 24 3.95 13.74 11.18
C ASP A 24 4.21 12.38 10.52
N ILE A 25 4.25 11.31 11.33
CA ILE A 25 4.40 9.93 10.84
C ILE A 25 3.33 9.60 9.79
N SER A 26 2.09 10.08 9.96
CA SER A 26 0.99 9.78 9.05
C SER A 26 1.24 10.30 7.65
N ARG A 27 1.70 11.55 7.50
CA ARG A 27 2.06 12.10 6.18
C ARG A 27 3.20 11.30 5.56
N HIS A 28 4.23 10.97 6.33
CA HIS A 28 5.38 10.23 5.80
C HIS A 28 5.04 8.80 5.38
N VAL A 29 4.15 8.13 6.08
CA VAL A 29 3.65 6.81 5.66
C VAL A 29 2.89 6.91 4.35
N ASN A 30 2.09 7.97 4.16
CA ASN A 30 1.40 8.22 2.90
C ASN A 30 2.38 8.53 1.76
N ASP A 31 3.37 9.40 2.00
CA ASP A 31 4.41 9.73 1.02
C ASP A 31 5.19 8.47 0.60
N ILE A 32 5.52 7.57 1.53
CA ILE A 32 6.16 6.28 1.21
C ILE A 32 5.25 5.44 0.32
N ALA A 33 3.96 5.32 0.67
CA ALA A 33 3.01 4.55 -0.12
C ALA A 33 2.89 5.08 -1.56
N GLU A 34 2.94 6.41 -1.74
CA GLU A 34 2.92 7.06 -3.06
C GLU A 34 4.21 6.85 -3.88
N THR A 35 5.33 6.52 -3.23
CA THR A 35 6.59 6.20 -3.93
C THR A 35 6.66 4.76 -4.46
N ILE A 36 5.73 3.89 -4.06
CA ILE A 36 5.69 2.51 -4.54
C ILE A 36 5.26 2.52 -6.02
N PRO A 37 6.08 1.97 -6.94
CA PRO A 37 5.70 1.98 -8.35
C PRO A 37 4.51 1.06 -8.61
N ASP A 38 3.60 1.49 -9.49
CA ASP A 38 2.38 0.76 -9.84
C ASP A 38 2.64 -0.68 -10.31
N THR A 39 3.83 -0.95 -10.88
CA THR A 39 4.26 -2.28 -11.35
C THR A 39 4.41 -3.30 -10.22
N GLU A 40 4.72 -2.87 -8.99
CA GLU A 40 4.77 -3.75 -7.82
C GLU A 40 3.38 -4.31 -7.47
N PHE A 41 2.32 -3.64 -7.94
CA PHE A 41 0.95 -4.09 -7.75
C PHE A 41 0.45 -5.02 -8.85
N ASP A 42 1.18 -5.18 -9.97
CA ASP A 42 0.73 -5.98 -11.11
C ASP A 42 0.51 -7.46 -10.76
N GLU A 43 1.30 -8.03 -9.85
CA GLU A 43 1.12 -9.40 -9.34
C GLU A 43 -0.20 -9.58 -8.58
N PHE A 44 -0.73 -8.50 -7.99
CA PHE A 44 -1.99 -8.51 -7.25
C PHE A 44 -3.20 -8.18 -8.12
N ARG A 45 -2.98 -7.71 -9.35
CA ARG A 45 -4.05 -7.45 -10.32
C ARG A 45 -4.63 -8.79 -10.76
N HIS A 46 -5.66 -9.24 -10.05
CA HIS A 46 -6.47 -10.34 -10.52
C HIS A 46 -7.07 -9.96 -11.89
N HIS A 47 -6.97 -10.86 -12.86
CA HIS A 47 -7.77 -10.85 -14.09
C HIS A 47 -9.27 -11.05 -13.77
N ARG A 48 -9.87 -10.23 -12.89
CA ARG A 48 -11.32 -10.11 -12.70
C ARG A 48 -11.93 -9.30 -13.87
N GLY A 49 -11.60 -9.71 -15.08
CA GLY A 49 -12.01 -9.10 -16.33
C GLY A 49 -12.11 -10.08 -17.51
N LEU A 50 -12.12 -11.39 -17.24
CA LEU A 50 -12.55 -12.38 -18.21
C LEU A 50 -13.84 -13.02 -17.69
N ILE A 51 -14.97 -12.36 -17.97
CA ILE A 51 -16.30 -12.97 -18.02
C ILE A 51 -16.78 -12.81 -19.47
#